data_AF-A0A0D9PAM5-F1
#
_entry.id   AF-A0A0D9PAM5-F1
#
_cell.length_a   1.000
_cell.length_b   1.000
_cell.length_c   1.000
_cell.angle_alpha   90.00
_cell.angle_beta   90.00
_cell.angle_gamma   90.00
#
_symmetry.space_group_name_H-M   'P 1'
#
loop_
_entity.id
_entity.type
_entity.pdbx_description
1 polymer ?
#
loop_
_entity_poly.entity_id
_entity_poly.type
_entity_poly.pdbx_seq_one_letter_code
_entity_poly.pdbx_strand_id
1 'polypeptide(L)'
;MTTILFLIFAVEVLAQFITAVGAAQINNLIWTLINYLPVSTSKAAAEQRKLQAEYLKVRRDLNATSSQDEFAKWAKLRRQHDKLLEKLDASKKAMEASRARFDNYLTAIRMLITKIPQYFIPFWYGKEPMFWLPYGWFPYYAEWIISFPRAPMGSVSAPSWQLACSGVIALLGEILMFAGRQISAQPKTNVAQPGEKAKRPGKQTAEKSEEKKEL
;
A
#
# COMPACT_ATOMS: atom_id res chain seq x y z
N MET A 1 24.16 -2.59 28.59
CA MET A 1 23.08 -1.59 28.65
C MET A 1 23.01 -0.75 27.37
N THR A 2 24.05 0.02 27.01
CA THR A 2 24.02 0.90 25.81
C THR A 2 23.80 0.14 24.49
N THR A 3 24.38 -1.07 24.36
CA THR A 3 24.19 -1.93 23.18
C THR A 3 22.73 -2.35 22.96
N ILE A 4 21.96 -2.54 24.04
CA ILE A 4 20.56 -2.99 23.98
C ILE A 4 19.66 -1.82 23.57
N LEU A 5 19.92 -0.62 24.09
CA LEU A 5 19.22 0.62 23.69
C LEU A 5 19.35 0.85 22.18
N PHE A 6 20.57 0.76 21.65
CA PHE A 6 20.83 0.91 20.22
C PHE A 6 20.20 -0.21 19.39
N LEU A 7 20.19 -1.44 19.90
CA LEU A 7 19.56 -2.58 19.22
C LEU A 7 18.05 -2.39 19.10
N ILE A 8 17.36 -2.03 20.19
CA ILE A 8 15.91 -1.74 20.18
C ILE A 8 15.61 -0.60 19.21
N PHE A 9 16.42 0.47 19.26
CA PHE A 9 16.27 1.59 18.34
C PHE A 9 16.46 1.18 16.87
N ALA A 10 17.51 0.42 16.56
CA ALA A 10 17.79 -0.04 15.20
C ALA A 10 16.68 -0.96 14.66
N VAL A 11 16.13 -1.83 15.49
CA VAL A 11 14.99 -2.68 15.14
C VAL A 11 13.75 -1.84 14.84
N GLU A 12 13.49 -0.80 15.63
CA GLU A 12 12.34 0.09 15.41
C GLU A 12 12.52 0.91 14.12
N VAL A 13 13.73 1.39 13.84
CA VAL A 13 14.06 2.07 12.57
C VAL A 13 13.84 1.13 11.38
N LEU A 14 14.33 -0.10 11.45
CA LEU A 14 14.13 -1.10 10.38
C LEU A 14 12.65 -1.43 10.20
N ALA A 15 11.90 -1.59 11.29
CA ALA A 15 10.48 -1.86 11.25
C ALA A 15 9.68 -0.72 10.60
N GLN A 16 9.99 0.53 10.96
CA GLN A 16 9.39 1.72 10.37
C GLN A 16 9.81 1.89 8.92
N PHE A 17 11.06 1.61 8.57
CA PHE A 17 11.53 1.62 7.18
C PHE A 17 10.77 0.63 6.30
N ILE A 18 10.62 -0.63 6.75
CA ILE A 18 9.85 -1.66 6.04
C ILE A 18 8.39 -1.23 5.87
N THR A 19 7.82 -0.55 6.87
CA THR A 19 6.46 -0.02 6.81
C THR A 19 6.35 1.15 5.84
N ALA A 20 7.34 2.05 5.83
CA ALA A 20 7.40 3.24 4.98
C ALA A 20 7.57 2.92 3.49
N VAL A 21 8.35 1.90 3.14
CA VAL A 21 8.52 1.45 1.74
C VAL A 21 7.20 0.89 1.16
N GLY A 22 6.27 0.46 2.01
CA GLY A 22 4.93 0.03 1.63
C GLY A 22 4.85 -1.41 1.13
N ALA A 23 3.81 -2.13 1.57
CA ALA A 23 3.59 -3.54 1.25
C ALA A 23 3.54 -3.79 -0.27
N ALA A 24 2.80 -2.94 -0.98
CA ALA A 24 2.59 -3.10 -2.41
C ALA A 24 3.88 -2.96 -3.22
N GLN A 25 4.79 -2.05 -2.82
CA GLN A 25 6.02 -1.82 -3.57
C GLN A 25 7.00 -2.98 -3.41
N ILE A 26 7.13 -3.49 -2.18
CA ILE A 26 7.94 -4.68 -1.89
C ILE A 26 7.37 -5.89 -2.62
N ASN A 27 6.06 -6.11 -2.55
CA ASN A 27 5.42 -7.24 -3.21
C ASN A 27 5.59 -7.19 -4.73
N ASN A 28 5.43 -6.02 -5.35
CA ASN A 28 5.65 -5.85 -6.78
C ASN A 28 7.12 -6.07 -7.17
N LEU A 29 8.08 -5.62 -6.34
CA LEU A 29 9.50 -5.83 -6.59
C LEU A 29 9.89 -7.32 -6.49
N ILE A 30 9.35 -8.03 -5.49
CA ILE A 30 9.61 -9.47 -5.37
C ILE A 30 8.88 -10.24 -6.48
N TRP A 31 7.65 -9.85 -6.85
CA TRP A 31 6.92 -10.47 -7.96
C TRP A 31 7.63 -10.29 -9.31
N THR A 32 8.20 -9.11 -9.55
CA THR A 32 9.01 -8.85 -10.75
C THR A 32 10.32 -9.63 -10.72
N LEU A 33 10.98 -9.71 -9.57
CA LEU A 33 12.21 -10.51 -9.40
C LEU A 33 11.94 -12.01 -9.64
N ILE A 34 10.87 -12.57 -9.09
CA ILE A 34 10.50 -13.98 -9.28
C ILE A 34 10.13 -14.28 -10.73
N ASN A 35 9.44 -13.36 -11.43
CA ASN A 35 9.16 -13.54 -12.86
C ASN A 35 10.38 -13.35 -13.75
N TYR A 36 11.43 -12.68 -13.26
CA TYR A 36 12.72 -12.60 -13.94
C TYR A 36 13.53 -13.90 -13.75
N LEU A 37 13.34 -14.62 -12.64
CA LEU A 37 13.85 -15.97 -12.51
C LEU A 37 13.05 -16.93 -13.41
N PRO A 38 13.69 -17.92 -14.06
CA PRO A 38 13.04 -18.87 -14.96
C PRO A 38 12.24 -19.92 -14.18
N VAL A 39 11.31 -19.47 -13.32
CA VAL A 39 10.39 -20.32 -12.58
C VAL A 39 9.16 -20.61 -13.46
N SER A 40 8.39 -21.64 -13.10
CA SER A 40 7.24 -22.21 -13.82
C SER A 40 6.21 -21.22 -14.37
N THR A 41 6.17 -19.97 -13.87
CA THR A 41 5.33 -18.89 -14.38
C THR A 41 5.63 -18.54 -15.85
N SER A 42 6.87 -18.71 -16.30
CA SER A 42 7.27 -18.50 -17.69
C SER A 42 6.54 -19.43 -18.69
N LYS A 43 6.32 -20.71 -18.32
CA LYS A 43 5.57 -21.67 -19.14
C LYS A 43 4.08 -21.34 -19.17
N ALA A 44 3.48 -21.02 -18.02
CA ALA A 44 2.09 -20.60 -17.92
C ALA A 44 1.81 -19.31 -18.71
N ALA A 45 2.74 -18.34 -18.68
CA ALA A 45 2.65 -17.11 -19.45
C ALA A 45 2.78 -17.36 -20.97
N ALA A 46 3.64 -18.30 -21.39
CA ALA A 46 3.77 -18.69 -22.79
C ALA A 46 2.49 -19.37 -23.32
N GLU A 47 1.87 -20.25 -22.53
CA GLU A 47 0.59 -20.87 -22.87
C GLU A 47 -0.54 -19.84 -22.94
N GLN A 48 -0.57 -18.87 -22.02
CA GLN A 48 -1.54 -17.78 -22.04
C GLN A 48 -1.43 -16.93 -23.32
N ARG A 49 -0.20 -16.63 -23.77
CA ARG A 49 0.03 -15.91 -25.04
C ARG A 49 -0.46 -16.71 -26.25
N LYS A 50 -0.25 -18.04 -26.26
CA LYS A 50 -0.76 -18.92 -27.32
C LYS A 50 -2.29 -18.92 -27.36
N LEU A 51 -2.95 -19.09 -26.21
CA LEU A 51 -4.41 -19.03 -26.10
C LEU A 51 -4.98 -17.67 -26.53
N GLN A 52 -4.31 -16.56 -26.20
CA GLN A 52 -4.70 -15.24 -26.67
C GLN A 52 -4.58 -15.10 -28.19
N ALA A 53 -3.50 -15.61 -28.78
CA ALA A 53 -3.32 -15.60 -30.23
C ALA A 53 -4.39 -16.42 -30.95
N GLU A 54 -4.72 -17.60 -30.44
CA GLU A 54 -5.82 -18.44 -30.95
C GLU A 54 -7.18 -17.74 -30.81
N TYR A 55 -7.46 -17.13 -29.64
CA TYR A 55 -8.69 -16.37 -29.42
C TYR A 55 -8.82 -15.20 -30.41
N LEU A 56 -7.75 -14.43 -30.63
CA LEU A 56 -7.74 -13.32 -31.59
C LEU A 56 -7.92 -13.80 -33.03
N LYS A 57 -7.37 -14.97 -33.38
CA LYS A 57 -7.58 -15.61 -34.68
C LYS A 57 -9.05 -15.99 -34.88
N VAL A 58 -9.64 -16.75 -33.94
CA VAL A 58 -11.05 -17.17 -34.00
C VAL A 58 -11.99 -15.96 -33.99
N ARG A 59 -11.69 -14.91 -33.23
CA ARG A 59 -12.46 -13.66 -33.23
C ARG A 59 -12.43 -12.97 -34.59
N ARG A 60 -11.28 -12.96 -35.27
CA ARG A 60 -11.16 -12.41 -36.63
C ARG A 60 -11.98 -13.23 -37.62
N ASP A 61 -11.89 -14.55 -37.55
CA ASP A 61 -12.62 -15.45 -38.45
C ASP A 61 -14.14 -15.38 -38.22
N LEU A 62 -14.58 -15.20 -36.97
CA LEU A 62 -16.00 -15.03 -36.61
C LEU A 62 -16.56 -13.72 -37.18
N ASN A 63 -15.81 -12.63 -37.08
CA ASN A 63 -16.19 -11.33 -37.62
C ASN A 63 -16.19 -11.29 -39.17
N ALA A 64 -15.37 -12.13 -39.81
CA ALA A 64 -15.32 -12.26 -41.27
C ALA A 64 -16.43 -13.15 -41.84
N THR A 65 -17.17 -13.89 -41.00
CA THR A 65 -18.18 -14.87 -41.41
C THR A 65 -19.59 -14.26 -41.27
N SER A 66 -20.39 -14.26 -42.36
CA SER A 66 -21.80 -13.86 -42.32
C SER A 66 -22.62 -14.86 -41.50
N SER A 67 -23.35 -14.37 -40.49
CA SER A 67 -24.18 -15.21 -39.62
C SER A 67 -25.44 -15.74 -40.31
N GLN A 68 -25.86 -15.14 -41.42
CA GLN A 68 -27.08 -15.50 -42.14
C GLN A 68 -26.79 -16.55 -43.23
N ASP A 69 -25.73 -16.35 -44.03
CA ASP A 69 -25.42 -17.23 -45.16
C ASP A 69 -24.58 -18.45 -44.73
N GLU A 70 -23.66 -18.28 -43.79
CA GLU A 70 -22.75 -19.33 -43.32
C GLU A 70 -23.07 -19.78 -41.88
N PHE A 71 -24.36 -19.86 -41.51
CA PHE A 71 -24.80 -20.11 -40.12
C PHE A 71 -24.14 -21.34 -39.45
N ALA A 72 -23.96 -22.45 -40.18
CA ALA A 72 -23.30 -23.64 -39.64
C ALA A 72 -21.84 -23.39 -39.25
N LYS A 73 -21.10 -22.64 -40.06
CA LYS A 73 -19.71 -22.27 -39.82
C LYS A 73 -19.63 -21.20 -38.74
N TRP A 74 -20.51 -20.20 -38.78
CA TRP A 74 -20.66 -19.18 -37.75
C TRP A 74 -20.92 -19.79 -36.37
N ALA A 75 -21.87 -20.73 -36.26
CA ALA A 75 -22.22 -21.39 -35.01
C ALA A 75 -21.05 -22.22 -34.44
N LYS A 76 -20.27 -22.89 -35.32
CA LYS A 76 -19.07 -23.63 -34.91
C LYS A 76 -17.98 -22.70 -34.38
N LEU A 77 -17.69 -21.60 -35.09
CA LEU A 77 -16.74 -20.59 -34.65
C LEU A 77 -17.19 -19.92 -33.36
N ARG A 78 -18.48 -19.67 -33.19
CA ARG A 78 -19.02 -19.08 -31.96
C ARG A 78 -18.78 -19.96 -30.74
N ARG A 79 -19.08 -21.26 -30.83
CA ARG A 79 -18.77 -22.22 -29.76
C ARG A 79 -17.28 -22.30 -29.45
N GLN A 80 -16.41 -22.21 -30.46
CA GLN A 80 -14.97 -22.17 -30.26
C GLN A 80 -14.52 -20.88 -29.57
N HIS A 81 -15.10 -19.74 -29.95
CA HIS A 81 -14.86 -18.44 -29.32
C HIS A 81 -15.26 -18.47 -27.84
N ASP A 82 -16.47 -18.93 -27.53
CA ASP A 82 -16.97 -19.01 -26.15
C ASP A 82 -16.09 -19.97 -25.30
N LYS A 83 -15.67 -21.11 -25.85
CA LYS A 83 -14.76 -22.06 -25.19
C LYS A 83 -13.36 -21.48 -24.93
N LEU A 84 -12.82 -20.72 -25.88
CA LEU A 84 -11.52 -20.06 -25.70
C LEU A 84 -11.60 -18.91 -24.69
N LEU A 85 -12.71 -18.16 -24.70
CA LEU A 85 -12.97 -17.09 -23.73
C LEU A 85 -13.03 -17.64 -22.30
N GLU A 86 -13.78 -18.73 -22.09
CA GLU A 86 -13.87 -19.40 -20.79
C GLU A 86 -12.49 -19.86 -20.27
N LYS A 87 -11.67 -20.48 -21.13
CA LYS A 87 -10.30 -20.87 -20.78
C LYS A 87 -9.42 -19.69 -20.43
N LEU A 88 -9.55 -18.58 -21.16
CA LEU A 88 -8.76 -17.36 -20.94
C LEU A 88 -9.14 -16.73 -19.59
N ASP A 89 -10.42 -16.65 -19.28
CA ASP A 89 -10.90 -16.12 -17.99
C ASP A 89 -10.55 -17.04 -16.82
N ALA A 90 -10.61 -18.37 -16.99
CA ALA A 90 -10.15 -19.33 -15.99
C ALA A 90 -8.63 -19.18 -15.72
N SER A 91 -7.83 -19.05 -16.78
CA SER A 91 -6.38 -18.82 -16.67
C SER A 91 -6.06 -17.50 -15.97
N LYS A 92 -6.76 -16.41 -16.31
CA LYS A 92 -6.62 -15.12 -15.62
C LYS A 92 -6.96 -15.22 -14.13
N LYS A 93 -8.09 -15.85 -13.79
CA LYS A 93 -8.50 -16.05 -12.39
C LYS A 93 -7.47 -16.87 -11.60
N ALA A 94 -6.90 -17.91 -12.20
CA ALA A 94 -5.84 -18.70 -11.58
C ALA A 94 -4.57 -17.87 -11.32
N MET A 95 -4.19 -17.00 -12.26
CA MET A 95 -3.03 -16.10 -12.12
C MET A 95 -3.26 -15.07 -11.01
N GLU A 96 -4.42 -14.43 -10.99
CA GLU A 96 -4.83 -13.47 -9.94
C GLU A 96 -4.86 -14.16 -8.58
N ALA A 97 -5.42 -15.38 -8.48
CA ALA A 97 -5.43 -16.15 -7.24
C ALA A 97 -4.00 -16.51 -6.78
N SER A 98 -3.11 -16.88 -7.70
CA SER A 98 -1.71 -17.14 -7.36
C SER A 98 -0.99 -15.88 -6.88
N ARG A 99 -1.27 -14.73 -7.51
CA ARG A 99 -0.71 -13.43 -7.09
C ARG A 99 -1.22 -13.03 -5.70
N ALA A 100 -2.51 -13.15 -5.45
CA ALA A 100 -3.10 -12.84 -4.14
C ALA A 100 -2.54 -13.75 -3.03
N ARG A 101 -2.37 -15.05 -3.29
CA ARG A 101 -1.72 -15.97 -2.35
C ARG A 101 -0.28 -15.57 -2.06
N PHE A 102 0.45 -15.16 -3.09
CA PHE A 102 1.82 -14.69 -2.96
C PHE A 102 1.89 -13.39 -2.14
N ASP A 103 1.02 -12.43 -2.42
CA ASP A 103 0.91 -11.18 -1.67
C ASP A 103 0.59 -11.42 -0.19
N ASN A 104 -0.32 -12.36 0.09
CA ASN A 104 -0.65 -12.76 1.46
C ASN A 104 0.53 -13.42 2.17
N TYR A 105 1.25 -14.31 1.48
CA TYR A 105 2.42 -14.98 2.01
C TYR A 105 3.54 -14.00 2.34
N LEU A 106 3.85 -13.07 1.42
CA LEU A 106 4.82 -12.01 1.66
C LEU A 106 4.38 -11.07 2.78
N THR A 107 3.09 -10.74 2.85
CA THR A 107 2.55 -9.93 3.95
C THR A 107 2.74 -10.63 5.28
N ALA A 108 2.48 -11.95 5.34
CA ALA A 108 2.66 -12.75 6.54
C ALA A 108 4.13 -12.81 6.95
N ILE A 109 5.06 -13.11 6.03
CA ILE A 109 6.51 -13.10 6.29
C ILE A 109 6.97 -11.74 6.78
N ARG A 110 6.53 -10.67 6.14
CA ARG A 110 6.89 -9.31 6.54
C ARG A 110 6.40 -9.02 7.94
N MET A 111 5.15 -9.32 8.25
CA MET A 111 4.60 -9.17 9.59
C MET A 111 5.39 -10.00 10.61
N LEU A 112 5.80 -11.22 10.24
CA LEU A 112 6.65 -12.06 11.06
C LEU A 112 8.01 -11.39 11.35
N ILE A 113 8.72 -10.97 10.31
CA ILE A 113 10.06 -10.36 10.40
C ILE A 113 10.02 -9.01 11.13
N THR A 114 8.95 -8.22 10.95
CA THR A 114 8.82 -6.92 11.59
C THR A 114 8.32 -7.05 13.03
N LYS A 115 7.29 -7.87 13.29
CA LYS A 115 6.64 -7.94 14.60
C LYS A 115 7.35 -8.86 15.58
N ILE A 116 7.93 -9.98 15.14
CA ILE A 116 8.62 -10.89 16.06
C ILE A 116 9.74 -10.16 16.81
N PRO A 117 10.69 -9.47 16.16
CA PRO A 117 11.75 -8.77 16.89
C PRO A 117 11.19 -7.68 17.80
N GLN A 118 10.17 -6.93 17.35
CA GLN A 118 9.50 -5.89 18.13
C GLN A 118 8.89 -6.42 19.44
N TYR A 119 8.40 -7.67 19.48
CA TYR A 119 7.85 -8.25 20.71
C TYR A 119 8.87 -9.10 21.48
N PHE A 120 9.73 -9.82 20.78
CA PHE A 120 10.67 -10.77 21.37
C PHE A 120 11.79 -10.07 22.15
N ILE A 121 12.36 -8.98 21.61
CA ILE A 121 13.48 -8.29 22.23
C ILE A 121 13.08 -7.65 23.58
N PRO A 122 11.99 -6.86 23.68
CA PRO A 122 11.56 -6.31 24.97
C PRO A 122 11.10 -7.37 25.95
N PHE A 123 10.55 -8.49 25.44
CA PHE A 123 10.18 -9.62 26.29
C PHE A 123 11.41 -10.28 26.93
N TRP A 124 12.46 -10.52 26.14
CA TRP A 124 13.70 -11.14 26.61
C TRP A 124 14.47 -10.24 27.58
N TYR A 125 14.60 -8.95 27.26
CA TYR A 125 15.30 -7.95 28.08
C TYR A 125 14.40 -7.22 29.07
N GLY A 126 13.18 -7.70 29.30
CA GLY A 126 12.18 -6.98 30.10
C GLY A 126 12.55 -6.80 31.58
N LYS A 127 13.47 -7.61 32.11
CA LYS A 127 13.97 -7.50 33.49
C LYS A 127 15.13 -6.52 33.65
N GLU A 128 15.77 -6.12 32.56
CA GLU A 128 16.90 -5.20 32.61
C GLU A 128 16.40 -3.75 32.56
N PRO A 129 16.82 -2.88 33.49
CA PRO A 129 16.51 -1.47 33.43
C PRO A 129 17.28 -0.82 32.27
N MET A 130 16.58 -0.08 31.41
CA MET A 130 17.21 0.59 30.26
C MET A 130 18.03 1.79 30.72
N PHE A 131 17.45 2.62 31.57
CA PHE A 131 18.11 3.69 32.30
C PHE A 131 17.36 4.01 33.59
N TRP A 132 18.08 4.54 34.56
CA TRP A 132 17.54 4.94 35.86
C TRP A 132 17.13 6.41 35.83
N LEU A 133 15.98 6.70 36.44
CA LEU A 133 15.47 8.06 36.56
C LEU A 133 16.03 8.70 37.84
N PRO A 134 16.43 9.98 37.80
CA PRO A 134 16.85 10.69 39.00
C PRO A 134 15.65 10.80 39.96
N TYR A 135 15.90 10.51 41.25
CA TYR A 135 14.86 10.48 42.27
C TYR A 135 14.16 11.85 42.40
N GLY A 136 12.83 11.84 42.34
CA GLY A 136 11.99 13.03 42.55
C GLY A 136 11.71 13.88 41.31
N TRP A 137 12.16 13.47 40.12
CA TRP A 137 11.88 14.21 38.87
C TRP A 137 10.50 13.91 38.27
N PHE A 138 9.95 12.73 38.55
CA PHE A 138 8.67 12.27 38.00
C PHE A 138 7.67 11.90 39.11
N PRO A 139 6.36 12.14 38.91
CA PRO A 139 5.34 11.64 39.82
C PRO A 139 5.35 10.11 39.89
N TYR A 140 4.97 9.54 41.03
CA TYR A 140 4.90 8.08 41.25
C TYR A 140 4.16 7.32 40.13
N TYR A 141 3.05 7.86 39.65
CA TYR A 141 2.28 7.25 38.56
C TYR A 141 3.04 7.18 37.24
N ALA A 142 3.84 8.21 36.91
CA ALA A 142 4.65 8.24 35.70
C ALA A 142 5.80 7.24 35.79
N GLU A 143 6.47 7.16 36.94
CA GLU A 143 7.51 6.16 37.19
C GLU A 143 6.95 4.74 37.05
N TRP A 144 5.75 4.48 37.57
CA TRP A 144 5.07 3.19 37.46
C TRP A 144 4.72 2.81 36.01
N ILE A 145 4.15 3.73 35.22
CA ILE A 145 3.81 3.46 33.82
C ILE A 145 5.06 3.17 32.99
N ILE A 146 6.12 3.95 33.21
CA ILE A 146 7.35 3.85 32.44
C ILE A 146 8.15 2.58 32.83
N SER A 147 8.03 2.10 34.07
CA SER A 147 8.68 0.85 34.53
C SER A 147 7.88 -0.42 34.20
N PHE A 148 6.58 -0.32 33.92
CA PHE A 148 5.75 -1.45 33.50
C PHE A 148 6.28 -2.07 32.20
N PRO A 149 6.27 -3.41 32.00
CA PRO A 149 5.65 -4.46 32.82
C PRO A 149 6.57 -5.18 33.81
N ARG A 150 7.89 -5.04 33.70
CA ARG A 150 8.84 -5.95 34.39
C ARG A 150 10.14 -5.30 34.87
N ALA A 151 10.31 -3.99 34.65
CA ALA A 151 11.49 -3.26 35.14
C ALA A 151 11.27 -2.81 36.59
N PRO A 152 12.34 -2.66 37.39
CA PRO A 152 12.24 -2.14 38.75
C PRO A 152 11.72 -0.70 38.76
N MET A 153 10.96 -0.34 39.80
CA MET A 153 10.42 1.02 39.98
C MET A 153 11.55 2.05 40.00
N GLY A 154 11.33 3.21 39.37
CA GLY A 154 12.35 4.25 39.19
C GLY A 154 13.29 4.01 37.99
N SER A 155 12.97 3.05 37.12
CA SER A 155 13.70 2.78 35.88
C SER A 155 12.78 2.66 34.67
N VAL A 156 13.36 2.77 33.48
CA VAL A 156 12.63 2.65 32.22
C VAL A 156 12.65 1.22 31.69
N SER A 157 11.48 0.69 31.37
CA SER A 157 11.34 -0.65 30.80
C SER A 157 11.67 -0.68 29.30
N ALA A 158 12.05 -1.84 28.79
CA ALA A 158 12.31 -2.03 27.36
C ALA A 158 11.08 -1.68 26.48
N PRO A 159 9.83 -2.07 26.82
CA PRO A 159 8.65 -1.64 26.05
C PRO A 159 8.42 -0.12 26.08
N SER A 160 8.59 0.54 27.22
CA SER A 160 8.43 2.00 27.32
C SER A 160 9.46 2.73 26.47
N TRP A 161 10.72 2.26 26.49
CA TRP A 161 11.77 2.78 25.61
C TRP A 161 11.43 2.58 24.14
N GLN A 162 10.97 1.39 23.75
CA GLN A 162 10.59 1.11 22.38
C GLN A 162 9.42 1.99 21.90
N LEU A 163 8.40 2.19 22.72
CA LEU A 163 7.28 3.08 22.40
C LEU A 163 7.77 4.52 22.17
N ALA A 164 8.69 5.01 23.02
CA ALA A 164 9.30 6.31 22.85
C ALA A 164 10.08 6.41 21.52
N CYS A 165 10.91 5.41 21.20
CA CYS A 165 11.62 5.34 19.93
C CYS A 165 10.66 5.34 18.74
N SER A 166 9.61 4.52 18.79
CA SER A 166 8.61 4.41 17.72
C SER A 166 7.91 5.74 17.46
N GLY A 167 7.50 6.44 18.52
CA GLY A 167 6.87 7.76 18.43
C GLY A 167 7.81 8.79 17.81
N VAL A 168 9.07 8.85 18.24
CA VAL A 168 10.06 9.78 17.68
C VAL A 168 10.31 9.50 16.20
N ILE A 169 10.49 8.23 15.81
CA ILE A 169 10.72 7.83 14.42
C ILE A 169 9.50 8.15 13.55
N ALA A 170 8.29 7.90 14.04
CA ALA A 170 7.05 8.22 13.33
C ALA A 170 6.92 9.73 13.07
N LEU A 171 7.12 10.56 14.09
CA LEU A 171 7.08 12.02 13.97
C LEU A 171 8.14 12.54 12.98
N LEU A 172 9.38 12.04 13.07
CA LEU A 172 10.43 12.38 12.11
C LEU A 172 10.06 11.95 10.69
N GLY A 173 9.49 10.77 10.52
CA GLY A 173 9.01 10.27 9.24
C GLY A 173 7.92 11.16 8.63
N GLU A 174 6.96 11.60 9.43
CA GLU A 174 5.90 12.53 9.00
C GLU A 174 6.46 13.90 8.60
N ILE A 175 7.38 14.46 9.39
CA ILE A 175 8.05 15.73 9.09
C ILE A 175 8.83 15.63 7.77
N LEU A 176 9.59 14.56 7.57
CA LEU A 176 10.34 14.33 6.33
C LEU A 176 9.42 14.17 5.12
N MET A 177 8.32 13.41 5.26
CA MET A 177 7.33 13.26 4.19
C MET A 177 6.64 14.59 3.87
N PHE A 178 6.29 15.38 4.88
CA PHE A 178 5.70 16.70 4.71
C PHE A 178 6.67 17.66 3.99
N ALA A 179 7.93 17.72 4.44
CA ALA A 179 8.97 18.52 3.81
C ALA A 179 9.23 18.07 2.35
N GLY A 180 9.33 16.77 2.10
CA GLY A 180 9.51 16.23 0.75
C GLY A 180 8.33 16.52 -0.18
N ARG A 181 7.09 16.46 0.34
CA ARG A 181 5.91 16.89 -0.41
C ARG A 181 5.93 18.38 -0.69
N GLN A 182 6.32 19.24 0.25
CA GLN A 182 6.42 20.69 0.03
C GLN A 182 7.48 21.05 -1.02
N ILE A 183 8.62 20.34 -1.03
CA ILE A 183 9.67 20.52 -2.05
C ILE A 183 9.17 20.04 -3.43
N SER A 184 8.43 18.93 -3.48
CA SER A 184 7.86 18.38 -4.71
C SER A 184 6.61 19.15 -5.19
N ALA A 185 5.94 19.85 -4.27
CA ALA A 185 4.75 20.65 -4.50
C ALA A 185 5.06 22.15 -4.58
N GLN A 186 6.28 22.53 -4.96
CA GLN A 186 6.52 23.90 -5.42
C GLN A 186 5.46 24.23 -6.48
N PRO A 187 4.64 25.26 -6.24
CA PRO A 187 3.52 25.58 -7.11
C PRO A 187 4.12 26.00 -8.45
N LYS A 188 3.62 25.42 -9.54
CA LYS A 188 3.69 26.06 -10.85
C LYS A 188 3.09 27.44 -10.67
N THR A 189 3.93 28.46 -10.50
CA THR A 189 3.52 29.85 -10.44
C THR A 189 2.70 30.10 -11.70
N ASN A 190 1.42 30.41 -11.51
CA ASN A 190 0.54 30.86 -12.55
C ASN A 190 1.23 32.01 -13.29
N VAL A 191 1.70 31.74 -14.51
CA VAL A 191 2.07 32.79 -15.45
C VAL A 191 0.76 33.47 -15.82
N ALA A 192 0.50 34.60 -15.15
CA ALA A 192 -0.56 35.51 -15.52
C ALA A 192 -0.38 35.91 -16.99
N GLN A 193 -1.32 35.50 -17.84
CA GLN A 193 -1.46 36.10 -19.16
C GLN A 193 -1.90 37.56 -18.97
N PRO A 194 -1.20 38.55 -19.57
CA PRO A 194 -1.63 39.92 -19.52
C PRO A 194 -2.75 40.17 -20.54
N GLY A 195 -3.94 40.47 -20.01
CA GLY A 195 -4.85 41.50 -20.51
C GLY A 195 -5.38 41.39 -21.94
N GLU A 196 -6.64 40.98 -22.05
CA GLU A 196 -7.55 41.58 -23.02
C GLU A 196 -8.67 42.30 -22.26
N LYS A 197 -8.78 43.60 -22.54
CA LYS A 197 -9.65 44.56 -21.86
C LYS A 197 -11.08 44.48 -22.39
N ALA A 198 -12.00 44.85 -21.48
CA ALA A 198 -13.18 45.67 -21.73
C ALA A 198 -14.47 45.00 -22.25
N LYS A 199 -15.42 44.79 -21.32
CA LYS A 199 -16.66 45.59 -21.27
C LYS A 199 -17.38 45.47 -19.91
N ARG A 200 -17.50 46.61 -19.23
CA ARG A 200 -18.41 46.91 -18.11
C ARG A 200 -19.81 47.31 -18.68
N PRO A 201 -20.85 47.64 -17.89
CA PRO A 201 -21.29 47.18 -16.55
C PRO A 201 -22.84 47.00 -16.42
N GLY A 202 -23.30 46.57 -15.23
CA GLY A 202 -24.67 46.77 -14.72
C GLY A 202 -25.41 45.45 -14.45
N LYS A 203 -26.16 45.23 -13.37
CA LYS A 203 -26.71 46.12 -12.34
C LYS A 203 -27.18 45.19 -11.21
N GLN A 204 -26.85 45.49 -9.95
CA GLN A 204 -27.45 44.84 -8.77
C GLN A 204 -28.79 45.52 -8.45
N THR A 205 -29.87 44.74 -8.34
CA THR A 205 -31.04 44.95 -7.44
C THR A 205 -31.88 43.67 -7.56
N ALA A 206 -31.88 42.73 -6.61
CA ALA A 206 -32.68 42.72 -5.38
C ALA A 206 -34.12 43.21 -5.60
N GLU A 207 -35.06 42.28 -5.81
CA GLU A 207 -36.34 42.17 -5.08
C GLU A 207 -37.33 41.21 -5.75
N LYS A 208 -37.94 40.36 -4.90
CA LYS A 208 -39.38 40.01 -4.92
C LYS A 208 -39.88 39.00 -5.96
N SER A 209 -40.05 37.76 -5.51
CA SER A 209 -41.36 37.08 -5.57
C SER A 209 -41.30 35.72 -4.84
N GLU A 210 -41.72 35.77 -3.58
CA GLU A 210 -42.44 34.67 -2.93
C GLU A 210 -43.73 34.43 -3.72
N GLU A 211 -43.87 33.27 -4.37
CA GLU A 211 -45.18 32.69 -4.72
C GLU A 211 -44.96 31.25 -5.19
N LYS A 212 -44.96 30.32 -4.25
CA LYS A 212 -45.22 28.90 -4.52
C LYS A 212 -45.78 28.24 -3.27
N LYS A 213 -47.02 28.63 -2.94
CA LYS A 213 -47.94 27.88 -2.10
C LYS A 213 -49.35 28.09 -2.66
N GLU A 214 -49.98 26.98 -3.00
CA GLU A 214 -51.44 26.77 -3.07
C GLU A 214 -52.17 27.37 -4.28
N LEU A 215 -52.34 26.54 -5.32
CA LEU A 215 -53.63 25.97 -5.77
C LEU A 215 -53.40 24.97 -6.92
#